data_AF-A0A7D9ELM6-F1
#
_entry.id   AF-A0A7D9ELM6-F1
#
_cell.length_a   1.000
_cell.length_b   1.000
_cell.length_c   1.000
_cell.angle_alpha   90.00
_cell.angle_beta   90.00
_cell.angle_gamma   90.00
#
_symmetry.space_group_name_H-M   'P 1'
#
loop_
_entity.id
_entity.type
_entity.pdbx_description
1 polymer ?
#
loop_
_entity_poly.entity_id
_entity_poly.type
_entity_poly.pdbx_seq_one_letter_code
_entity_poly.pdbx_strand_id
1 'polypeptide(L)'
;MKQIDTGMTSEVWAVNHNDDVFRLKPDRTWENIEGKIKHVTAGESGIWGVDANNDVYHYFHSAKWKHVPGIKLKQIDSGPEGIVVGVTESNEGYYRTGVINSNHVGNKWVKIDGSLSYVSCGVLGCWGSDSRGHVYYIDGISRRNCAAASLVSIDGRMKQIEVGEVGDVYAINSDGNLHVRLEVSAANVFGTEWKLLREASYVTTGWAGQYVLVDGFLYQSSDDEGLLRTSKGNLLPHDTSCRASSCVQTCFIAGDIRVNDQQALTAFHTLFLREHNRIAKQLRTLNRHWDGETIFQETRKIVGGVKQKIVYEDYLPILLGTDALPAYTGHKEDVNPGIFNAFTLAYRLGHSMIRSKFDLLNANFDPIVPAVKLRFLFFNSTTVNSYGVEPILLGLVGNISERVDTHLTKEITEHLFQRGNKHGENLAALNIQRSRDHGLPGYNAYREFCGLSKAATFENTSNEIQDPGNRRILKELYNDDPSLVELWVAGISETPVQGAVVGPTLRCVVGEQFRRGRDGDRFFYEHKGIFTPFQLEEIKKASISRIYCDNVNGIVSIQRNAFRSSVNQRRPTCSEIPGMSLCAWKERFRR
;
A
#
# COMPACT_ATOMS: atom_id res chain seq x y z
N MET A 1 -23.47 20.27 -8.69
CA MET A 1 -22.41 21.12 -9.31
C MET A 1 -22.57 21.07 -10.83
N LYS A 2 -22.01 22.03 -11.58
CA LYS A 2 -21.97 21.96 -13.06
C LYS A 2 -20.59 21.63 -13.61
N GLN A 3 -19.55 22.01 -12.90
CA GLN A 3 -18.16 21.76 -13.25
C GLN A 3 -17.34 21.57 -11.97
N ILE A 4 -16.34 20.69 -12.05
CA ILE A 4 -15.40 20.37 -10.98
C ILE A 4 -14.00 20.32 -11.58
N ASP A 5 -12.99 20.65 -10.79
CA ASP A 5 -11.61 20.37 -11.16
C ASP A 5 -10.78 20.07 -9.92
N THR A 6 -9.98 19.02 -9.98
CA THR A 6 -8.96 18.75 -8.96
C THR A 6 -7.57 19.11 -9.45
N GLY A 7 -7.37 19.04 -10.78
CA GLY A 7 -6.10 18.90 -11.47
C GLY A 7 -4.95 18.39 -10.60
N MET A 8 -3.75 18.96 -10.78
CA MET A 8 -2.54 18.49 -10.09
C MET A 8 -2.37 19.08 -8.68
N THR A 9 -3.47 19.24 -7.95
CA THR A 9 -3.46 19.69 -6.55
C THR A 9 -4.18 18.69 -5.65
N SER A 10 -3.93 18.78 -4.34
CA SER A 10 -4.67 18.01 -3.33
C SER A 10 -6.06 18.59 -3.05
N GLU A 11 -6.42 19.72 -3.65
CA GLU A 11 -7.71 20.39 -3.46
C GLU A 11 -8.64 20.09 -4.63
N VAL A 12 -9.94 19.91 -4.34
CA VAL A 12 -10.97 19.81 -5.38
C VAL A 12 -11.79 21.10 -5.37
N TRP A 13 -11.87 21.73 -6.54
CA TRP A 13 -12.61 22.96 -6.77
C TRP A 13 -13.84 22.68 -7.63
N ALA A 14 -14.89 23.46 -7.45
CA ALA A 14 -16.14 23.28 -8.18
C ALA A 14 -16.89 24.58 -8.36
N VAL A 15 -17.76 24.60 -9.38
CA VAL A 15 -18.73 25.67 -9.58
C VAL A 15 -20.13 25.09 -9.77
N ASN A 16 -21.14 25.80 -9.27
CA ASN A 16 -22.54 25.44 -9.45
C ASN A 16 -23.17 26.18 -10.65
N HIS A 17 -24.47 25.97 -10.88
CA HIS A 17 -25.20 26.63 -11.98
C HIS A 17 -25.36 28.15 -11.81
N ASN A 18 -25.14 28.69 -10.61
CA ASN A 18 -25.21 30.12 -10.29
C ASN A 18 -23.83 30.79 -10.29
N ASP A 19 -22.80 30.12 -10.81
CA ASP A 19 -21.39 30.55 -10.82
C ASP A 19 -20.79 30.75 -9.41
N ASP A 20 -21.40 30.18 -8.36
CA ASP A 20 -20.78 30.14 -7.04
C ASP A 20 -19.63 29.13 -7.05
N VAL A 21 -18.50 29.51 -6.44
CA VAL A 21 -17.29 28.69 -6.37
C VAL A 21 -17.21 27.97 -5.04
N PHE A 22 -16.76 26.73 -5.07
CA PHE A 22 -16.60 25.91 -3.89
C PHE A 22 -15.26 25.19 -3.89
N ARG A 23 -14.73 24.96 -2.69
CA ARG A 23 -13.57 24.10 -2.43
C ARG A 23 -13.99 22.94 -1.52
N LEU A 24 -13.63 21.72 -1.89
CA LEU A 24 -13.90 20.54 -1.09
C LEU A 24 -12.89 20.46 0.07
N LYS A 25 -13.39 20.38 1.29
CA LYS A 25 -12.56 20.21 2.50
C LYS A 25 -12.16 18.74 2.68
N PRO A 26 -11.11 18.46 3.48
CA PRO A 26 -10.70 17.09 3.79
C PRO A 26 -11.81 16.22 4.43
N ASP A 27 -12.78 16.83 5.11
CA ASP A 27 -13.94 16.15 5.71
C ASP A 27 -15.09 15.88 4.70
N ARG A 28 -14.85 16.12 3.41
CA ARG A 28 -15.81 15.98 2.29
C ARG A 28 -16.99 16.96 2.33
N THR A 29 -16.88 18.07 3.06
CA THR A 29 -17.84 19.18 3.00
C THR A 29 -17.38 20.28 2.03
N TRP A 30 -18.33 20.97 1.40
CA TRP A 30 -18.03 22.09 0.51
C TRP A 30 -17.89 23.39 1.28
N GLU A 31 -16.78 24.08 1.07
CA GLU A 31 -16.57 25.46 1.46
C GLU A 31 -16.97 26.38 0.31
N ASN A 32 -17.81 27.37 0.55
CA ASN A 32 -18.06 28.41 -0.44
C ASN A 32 -16.90 29.41 -0.46
N ILE A 33 -16.35 29.67 -1.64
CA ILE A 33 -15.30 30.66 -1.86
C ILE A 33 -15.93 31.87 -2.53
N GLU A 34 -15.78 33.03 -1.90
CA GLU A 34 -16.34 34.28 -2.40
C GLU A 34 -15.83 34.62 -3.80
N GLY A 35 -16.75 34.85 -4.73
CA GLY A 35 -16.48 35.14 -6.13
C GLY A 35 -17.55 34.54 -7.05
N LYS A 36 -17.57 34.98 -8.30
CA LYS A 36 -18.44 34.44 -9.35
C LYS A 36 -17.60 33.96 -10.53
N ILE A 37 -17.41 32.65 -10.64
CA ILE A 37 -16.59 32.00 -11.66
C ILE A 37 -17.44 30.92 -12.32
N LYS A 38 -17.48 30.92 -13.65
CA LYS A 38 -18.27 29.93 -14.42
C LYS A 38 -17.50 28.66 -14.76
N HIS A 39 -16.17 28.71 -14.70
CA HIS A 39 -15.27 27.57 -14.89
C HIS A 39 -14.00 27.80 -14.07
N VAL A 40 -13.67 26.86 -13.19
CA VAL A 40 -12.52 26.90 -12.28
C VAL A 40 -11.56 25.76 -12.59
N THR A 41 -10.26 25.98 -12.43
CA THR A 41 -9.24 24.95 -12.57
C THR A 41 -8.18 25.05 -11.49
N ALA A 42 -7.63 23.92 -11.09
CA ALA A 42 -6.66 23.78 -10.02
C ALA A 42 -5.46 22.94 -10.47
N GLY A 43 -4.26 23.51 -10.55
CA GLY A 43 -3.05 22.74 -10.85
C GLY A 43 -1.80 23.30 -10.19
N GLU A 44 -0.64 22.72 -10.53
CA GLU A 44 0.66 23.21 -10.01
C GLU A 44 0.92 24.67 -10.41
N SER A 45 0.33 25.15 -11.52
CA SER A 45 0.40 26.55 -11.97
C SER A 45 -0.56 27.50 -11.23
N GLY A 46 -1.24 27.02 -10.18
CA GLY A 46 -2.14 27.80 -9.33
C GLY A 46 -3.61 27.47 -9.55
N ILE A 47 -4.47 28.27 -8.91
CA ILE A 47 -5.92 28.17 -9.04
C ILE A 47 -6.38 29.30 -9.97
N TRP A 48 -6.99 28.93 -11.08
CA TRP A 48 -7.44 29.86 -12.12
C TRP A 48 -8.93 29.73 -12.37
N GLY A 49 -9.54 30.76 -12.93
CA GLY A 49 -10.94 30.72 -13.29
C GLY A 49 -11.32 31.79 -14.30
N VAL A 50 -12.47 31.58 -14.94
CA VAL A 50 -13.09 32.56 -15.84
C VAL A 50 -14.50 32.89 -15.37
N ASP A 51 -14.89 34.16 -15.47
CA ASP A 51 -16.22 34.62 -15.07
C ASP A 51 -17.26 34.57 -16.22
N ALA A 52 -18.48 35.01 -15.93
CA ALA A 52 -19.56 35.08 -16.92
C ALA A 52 -19.17 35.88 -18.19
N ASN A 53 -18.37 36.93 -18.04
CA ASN A 53 -17.91 37.83 -19.12
C ASN A 53 -16.66 37.31 -19.85
N ASN A 54 -16.25 36.06 -19.58
CA ASN A 54 -15.02 35.43 -20.08
C ASN A 54 -13.74 36.12 -19.55
N ASP A 55 -13.80 36.94 -18.51
CA ASP A 55 -12.61 37.56 -17.94
C ASP A 55 -11.85 36.55 -17.06
N VAL A 56 -10.50 36.57 -17.14
CA VAL A 56 -9.63 35.58 -16.50
C VAL A 56 -9.19 36.06 -15.12
N TYR A 57 -9.18 35.17 -14.14
CA TYR A 57 -8.75 35.45 -12.78
C TYR A 57 -7.78 34.37 -12.27
N HIS A 58 -6.86 34.80 -11.41
CA HIS A 58 -6.02 33.91 -10.61
C HIS A 58 -6.39 34.09 -9.13
N TYR A 59 -6.58 33.00 -8.40
CA TYR A 59 -6.92 33.03 -6.99
C TYR A 59 -5.67 33.05 -6.11
N PHE A 60 -5.57 34.05 -5.25
CA PHE A 60 -4.52 34.16 -4.24
C PHE A 60 -5.11 33.90 -2.86
N HIS A 61 -4.62 32.88 -2.16
CA HIS A 61 -5.08 32.53 -0.81
C HIS A 61 -5.11 33.71 0.18
N SER A 62 -4.22 34.69 0.00
CA SER A 62 -4.12 35.91 0.82
C SER A 62 -4.96 37.10 0.33
N ALA A 63 -5.45 37.09 -0.92
CA ALA A 63 -6.04 38.27 -1.57
C ALA A 63 -7.29 38.00 -2.44
N LYS A 64 -7.87 36.78 -2.37
CA LYS A 64 -9.03 36.34 -3.17
C LYS A 64 -8.75 36.42 -4.68
N TRP A 65 -9.79 36.38 -5.52
CA TRP A 65 -9.68 36.39 -6.98
C TRP A 65 -9.08 37.71 -7.51
N LYS A 66 -8.03 37.62 -8.32
CA LYS A 66 -7.37 38.76 -8.97
C LYS A 66 -7.52 38.68 -10.48
N HIS A 67 -8.07 39.73 -11.07
CA HIS A 67 -8.24 39.84 -12.52
C HIS A 67 -6.88 39.83 -13.25
N VAL A 68 -6.78 39.03 -14.30
CA VAL A 68 -5.62 38.90 -15.17
C VAL A 68 -6.00 39.47 -16.54
N PRO A 69 -5.60 40.72 -16.84
CA PRO A 69 -6.02 41.39 -18.07
C PRO A 69 -5.45 40.70 -19.32
N GLY A 70 -6.18 40.80 -20.44
CA GLY A 70 -5.75 40.27 -21.73
C GLY A 70 -6.89 39.67 -22.52
N ILE A 71 -6.70 38.43 -22.97
CA ILE A 71 -7.71 37.71 -23.76
C ILE A 71 -8.87 37.25 -22.86
N LYS A 72 -10.04 37.10 -23.48
CA LYS A 72 -11.24 36.56 -22.85
C LYS A 72 -11.38 35.07 -23.16
N LEU A 73 -11.50 34.24 -22.13
CA LEU A 73 -11.55 32.78 -22.23
C LEU A 73 -12.88 32.23 -21.73
N LYS A 74 -13.44 31.25 -22.45
CA LYS A 74 -14.63 30.51 -22.02
C LYS A 74 -14.29 29.31 -21.14
N GLN A 75 -13.09 28.76 -21.30
CA GLN A 75 -12.55 27.63 -20.54
C GLN A 75 -11.04 27.82 -20.38
N ILE A 76 -10.51 27.43 -19.22
CA ILE A 76 -9.12 27.56 -18.82
C ILE A 76 -8.71 26.31 -18.04
N ASP A 77 -7.48 25.86 -18.22
CA ASP A 77 -6.89 24.73 -17.50
C ASP A 77 -5.53 25.12 -16.94
N SER A 78 -5.31 24.75 -15.68
CA SER A 78 -4.06 24.94 -14.96
C SER A 78 -3.31 23.62 -14.93
N GLY A 79 -2.34 23.50 -15.83
CA GLY A 79 -1.51 22.31 -15.95
C GLY A 79 -0.29 22.32 -14.99
N PRO A 80 0.67 21.42 -15.25
CA PRO A 80 1.89 21.32 -14.45
C PRO A 80 2.78 22.57 -14.58
N GLU A 81 3.66 22.76 -13.60
CA GLU A 81 4.67 23.83 -13.46
C GLU A 81 4.75 24.85 -14.62
N GLY A 82 3.99 25.94 -14.52
CA GLY A 82 4.04 27.10 -15.42
C GLY A 82 3.17 27.02 -16.68
N ILE A 83 2.41 25.93 -16.86
CA ILE A 83 1.49 25.74 -17.98
C ILE A 83 0.08 26.18 -17.60
N VAL A 84 -0.42 27.21 -18.29
CA VAL A 84 -1.83 27.63 -18.22
C VAL A 84 -2.32 27.75 -19.65
N VAL A 85 -3.40 27.07 -19.98
CA VAL A 85 -3.98 27.03 -21.32
C VAL A 85 -5.46 27.35 -21.27
N GLY A 86 -6.04 27.77 -22.38
CA GLY A 86 -7.47 27.98 -22.45
C GLY A 86 -7.95 28.26 -23.86
N VAL A 87 -9.28 28.35 -23.98
CA VAL A 87 -9.96 28.55 -25.27
C VAL A 87 -10.92 29.72 -25.20
N THR A 88 -11.03 30.46 -26.30
CA THR A 88 -11.96 31.59 -26.44
C THR A 88 -13.36 31.13 -26.88
N GLU A 89 -14.31 32.05 -26.85
CA GLU A 89 -15.65 31.81 -27.38
C GLU A 89 -15.64 31.45 -28.87
N SER A 90 -14.73 32.04 -29.65
CA SER A 90 -14.47 31.77 -31.07
C SER A 90 -13.72 30.46 -31.36
N ASN A 91 -13.50 29.60 -30.36
CA ASN A 91 -12.74 28.34 -30.45
C ASN A 91 -11.26 28.54 -30.82
N GLU A 92 -10.64 29.63 -30.38
CA GLU A 92 -9.20 29.85 -30.53
C GLU A 92 -8.49 29.39 -29.24
N GLY A 93 -7.46 28.54 -29.38
CA GLY A 93 -6.65 28.07 -28.26
C GLY A 93 -5.49 29.02 -27.94
N TYR A 94 -5.16 29.16 -26.66
CA TYR A 94 -4.05 29.96 -26.17
C TYR A 94 -3.33 29.26 -25.02
N TYR A 95 -2.03 29.50 -24.91
CA TYR A 95 -1.24 29.19 -23.72
C TYR A 95 -0.59 30.45 -23.14
N ARG A 96 -0.35 30.43 -21.83
CA ARG A 96 0.23 31.55 -21.11
C ARG A 96 1.71 31.30 -20.86
N THR A 97 2.52 32.33 -21.07
CA THR A 97 3.98 32.28 -20.88
C THR A 97 4.40 32.97 -19.60
N GLY A 98 5.48 32.46 -18.99
CA GLY A 98 6.16 33.12 -17.86
C GLY A 98 5.46 32.96 -16.51
N VAL A 99 4.51 32.03 -16.39
CA VAL A 99 3.94 31.65 -15.09
C VAL A 99 5.01 30.88 -14.31
N ILE A 100 5.51 31.47 -13.23
CA ILE A 100 6.58 30.92 -12.38
C ILE A 100 6.32 31.30 -10.91
N ASN A 101 7.04 30.71 -9.98
CA ASN A 101 6.85 30.97 -8.54
C ASN A 101 7.00 32.45 -8.12
N SER A 102 7.80 33.24 -8.85
CA SER A 102 7.92 34.69 -8.60
C SER A 102 6.92 35.53 -9.40
N ASN A 103 6.21 34.94 -10.37
CA ASN A 103 5.18 35.58 -11.18
C ASN A 103 4.03 34.61 -11.46
N HIS A 104 3.15 34.44 -10.47
CA HIS A 104 2.02 33.50 -10.54
C HIS A 104 1.01 33.82 -11.64
N VAL A 105 0.97 35.05 -12.16
CA VAL A 105 0.06 35.42 -13.26
C VAL A 105 0.73 35.40 -14.62
N GLY A 106 2.03 35.11 -14.74
CA GLY A 106 2.73 35.10 -16.02
C GLY A 106 2.78 36.45 -16.76
N ASN A 107 3.16 36.40 -18.03
CA ASN A 107 3.53 37.56 -18.84
C ASN A 107 2.52 37.84 -19.96
N LYS A 108 2.27 36.87 -20.84
CA LYS A 108 1.43 37.04 -22.04
C LYS A 108 0.80 35.74 -22.53
N TRP A 109 -0.30 35.89 -23.26
CA TRP A 109 -0.96 34.83 -24.01
C TRP A 109 -0.35 34.66 -25.40
N VAL A 110 -0.21 33.41 -25.84
CA VAL A 110 0.27 33.03 -27.17
C VAL A 110 -0.75 32.09 -27.80
N LYS A 111 -1.11 32.35 -29.06
CA LYS A 111 -2.12 31.58 -29.80
C LYS A 111 -1.57 30.20 -30.19
N ILE A 112 -2.42 29.19 -30.13
CA ILE A 112 -2.19 27.84 -30.64
C ILE A 112 -2.85 27.77 -32.02
N ASP A 113 -2.10 27.33 -33.02
CA ASP A 113 -2.63 27.22 -34.38
C ASP A 113 -3.67 26.10 -34.48
N GLY A 114 -4.84 26.43 -35.02
CA GLY A 114 -5.97 25.52 -35.16
C GLY A 114 -7.22 25.99 -34.42
N SER A 115 -8.18 25.09 -34.27
CA SER A 115 -9.47 25.35 -33.61
C SER A 115 -9.64 24.39 -32.43
N LEU A 116 -9.87 24.93 -31.24
CA LEU A 116 -10.04 24.17 -30.00
C LEU A 116 -11.26 24.71 -29.24
N SER A 117 -12.11 23.81 -28.78
CA SER A 117 -13.29 24.10 -27.97
C SER A 117 -13.14 23.71 -26.50
N TYR A 118 -12.16 22.86 -26.19
CA TYR A 118 -11.77 22.44 -24.84
C TYR A 118 -10.28 22.05 -24.83
N VAL A 119 -9.58 22.33 -23.73
CA VAL A 119 -8.17 21.94 -23.54
C VAL A 119 -7.87 21.59 -22.08
N SER A 120 -6.99 20.59 -21.87
CA SER A 120 -6.46 20.21 -20.55
C SER A 120 -5.01 19.71 -20.67
N CYS A 121 -4.19 19.97 -19.66
CA CYS A 121 -2.75 19.71 -19.68
C CYS A 121 -2.29 18.80 -18.54
N GLY A 122 -1.65 17.68 -18.92
CA GLY A 122 -1.01 16.73 -18.04
C GLY A 122 0.52 16.83 -18.01
N VAL A 123 1.17 16.01 -17.18
CA VAL A 123 2.66 15.95 -17.14
C VAL A 123 3.27 15.40 -18.43
N LEU A 124 2.49 14.62 -19.19
CA LEU A 124 2.90 14.02 -20.45
C LEU A 124 2.53 14.86 -21.68
N GLY A 125 1.93 16.03 -21.49
CA GLY A 125 1.51 16.93 -22.57
C GLY A 125 0.05 17.35 -22.45
N CYS A 126 -0.37 18.19 -23.40
CA CYS A 126 -1.71 18.76 -23.42
C CYS A 126 -2.58 18.09 -24.47
N TRP A 127 -3.87 17.99 -24.18
CA TRP A 127 -4.89 17.43 -25.04
C TRP A 127 -6.02 18.43 -25.24
N GLY A 128 -6.71 18.33 -26.36
CA GLY A 128 -7.87 19.17 -26.63
C GLY A 128 -8.84 18.57 -27.64
N SER A 129 -10.02 19.17 -27.72
CA SER A 129 -11.05 18.80 -28.69
C SER A 129 -11.64 20.01 -29.39
N ASP A 130 -12.00 19.88 -30.67
CA ASP A 130 -12.71 20.93 -31.42
C ASP A 130 -14.24 20.86 -31.25
N SER A 131 -14.95 21.87 -31.77
CA SER A 131 -16.41 21.93 -31.68
C SER A 131 -17.15 20.86 -32.49
N ARG A 132 -16.44 20.08 -33.31
CA ARG A 132 -16.96 18.91 -34.05
C ARG A 132 -16.60 17.60 -33.36
N GLY A 133 -15.92 17.68 -32.21
CA GLY A 133 -15.47 16.57 -31.38
C GLY A 133 -14.16 15.93 -31.82
N HIS A 134 -13.43 16.44 -32.82
CA HIS A 134 -12.12 15.91 -33.17
C HIS A 134 -11.15 16.07 -32.00
N VAL A 135 -10.35 15.04 -31.74
CA VAL A 135 -9.40 15.00 -30.63
C VAL A 135 -8.00 15.30 -31.12
N TYR A 136 -7.26 16.08 -30.33
CA TYR A 136 -5.89 16.47 -30.62
C TYR A 136 -4.98 16.29 -29.41
N TYR A 137 -3.79 15.79 -29.66
CA TYR A 137 -2.64 15.99 -28.78
C TYR A 137 -1.94 17.29 -29.21
N ILE A 138 -1.62 18.17 -28.26
CA ILE A 138 -1.00 19.46 -28.53
C ILE A 138 0.49 19.33 -28.29
N ASP A 139 1.23 19.16 -29.38
CA ASP A 139 2.68 19.04 -29.34
C ASP A 139 3.35 20.42 -29.20
N GLY A 140 4.49 20.47 -28.51
CA GLY A 140 5.25 21.70 -28.29
C GLY A 140 4.91 22.49 -27.00
N ILE A 141 3.90 22.05 -26.23
CA ILE A 141 3.59 22.58 -24.89
C ILE A 141 4.01 21.53 -23.85
N SER A 142 5.09 21.81 -23.10
CA SER A 142 5.61 20.92 -22.06
C SER A 142 6.34 21.70 -20.95
N ARG A 143 6.63 21.02 -19.82
CA ARG A 143 7.42 21.56 -18.70
C ARG A 143 8.78 22.16 -19.12
N ARG A 144 9.33 21.77 -20.29
CA ARG A 144 10.69 22.17 -20.75
C ARG A 144 10.70 22.97 -22.05
N ASN A 145 9.57 23.07 -22.74
CA ASN A 145 9.48 23.70 -24.06
C ASN A 145 8.08 24.25 -24.28
N CYS A 146 7.97 25.54 -24.58
CA CYS A 146 6.76 26.22 -25.02
C CYS A 146 7.04 26.87 -26.39
N ALA A 147 7.51 26.07 -27.35
CA ALA A 147 7.71 26.50 -28.72
C ALA A 147 6.37 26.50 -29.49
N ALA A 148 6.40 26.74 -30.81
CA ALA A 148 5.21 26.77 -31.65
C ALA A 148 4.35 25.51 -31.45
N ALA A 149 3.21 25.66 -30.78
CA ALA A 149 2.31 24.57 -30.46
C ALA A 149 1.60 24.10 -31.72
N SER A 150 1.56 22.79 -31.95
CA SER A 150 0.92 22.19 -33.12
C SER A 150 -0.05 21.08 -32.72
N LEU A 151 -1.12 20.91 -33.51
CA LEU A 151 -2.16 19.93 -33.23
C LEU A 151 -1.89 18.62 -33.98
N VAL A 152 -1.73 17.53 -33.23
CA VAL A 152 -1.61 16.17 -33.75
C VAL A 152 -2.97 15.48 -33.60
N SER A 153 -3.58 15.05 -34.71
CA SER A 153 -4.89 14.40 -34.69
C SER A 153 -4.84 13.03 -34.01
N ILE A 154 -5.80 12.78 -33.12
CA ILE A 154 -6.02 11.48 -32.46
C ILE A 154 -7.40 10.96 -32.86
N ASP A 155 -7.54 9.63 -32.95
CA ASP A 155 -8.81 8.98 -33.23
C ASP A 155 -9.84 9.24 -32.11
N GLY A 156 -11.13 9.17 -32.45
CA GLY A 156 -12.24 9.37 -31.52
C GLY A 156 -13.05 10.66 -31.76
N ARG A 157 -14.13 10.79 -30.97
CA ARG A 157 -15.02 11.97 -30.96
C ARG A 157 -15.39 12.35 -29.53
N MET A 158 -14.80 13.43 -29.01
CA MET A 158 -14.95 13.85 -27.60
C MET A 158 -15.34 15.32 -27.50
N LYS A 159 -16.25 15.66 -26.59
CA LYS A 159 -16.65 17.05 -26.31
C LYS A 159 -15.80 17.70 -25.22
N GLN A 160 -15.31 16.92 -24.26
CA GLN A 160 -14.51 17.35 -23.10
C GLN A 160 -13.39 16.34 -22.88
N ILE A 161 -12.19 16.80 -22.53
CA ILE A 161 -11.02 15.97 -22.25
C ILE A 161 -10.30 16.50 -21.03
N GLU A 162 -9.88 15.60 -20.14
CA GLU A 162 -9.14 15.91 -18.92
C GLU A 162 -7.91 15.02 -18.79
N VAL A 163 -6.80 15.62 -18.38
CA VAL A 163 -5.51 14.96 -18.31
C VAL A 163 -4.94 15.04 -16.90
N GLY A 164 -4.60 13.89 -16.32
CA GLY A 164 -4.14 13.80 -14.94
C GLY A 164 -2.62 13.86 -14.79
N GLU A 165 -2.19 13.89 -13.52
CA GLU A 165 -0.78 13.99 -13.13
C GLU A 165 0.05 12.78 -13.59
N VAL A 166 -0.54 11.60 -13.75
CA VAL A 166 0.20 10.40 -14.18
C VAL A 166 0.12 10.19 -15.69
N GLY A 167 -0.47 11.15 -16.42
CA GLY A 167 -0.65 11.09 -17.87
C GLY A 167 -1.88 10.29 -18.31
N ASP A 168 -2.77 9.95 -17.38
CA ASP A 168 -4.09 9.40 -17.65
C ASP A 168 -4.97 10.42 -18.37
N VAL A 169 -5.69 9.97 -19.39
CA VAL A 169 -6.55 10.83 -20.21
C VAL A 169 -7.97 10.28 -20.17
N TYR A 170 -8.88 11.10 -19.67
CA TYR A 170 -10.31 10.82 -19.63
C TYR A 170 -11.06 11.79 -20.52
N ALA A 171 -12.13 11.33 -21.15
CA ALA A 171 -12.89 12.16 -22.07
C ALA A 171 -14.37 11.81 -22.04
N ILE A 172 -15.21 12.80 -22.29
CA ILE A 172 -16.65 12.61 -22.44
C ILE A 172 -17.02 12.91 -23.89
N ASN A 173 -17.84 12.06 -24.50
CA ASN A 173 -18.36 12.27 -25.84
C ASN A 173 -19.68 13.10 -25.82
N SER A 174 -20.22 13.40 -27.00
CA SER A 174 -21.47 14.17 -27.12
C SER A 174 -22.68 13.50 -26.47
N ASP A 175 -22.69 12.17 -26.39
CA ASP A 175 -23.77 11.39 -25.77
C ASP A 175 -23.69 11.37 -24.24
N GLY A 176 -22.64 11.95 -23.65
CA GLY A 176 -22.41 11.88 -22.21
C GLY A 176 -21.71 10.59 -21.78
N ASN A 177 -21.07 9.86 -22.68
CA ASN A 177 -20.32 8.67 -22.33
C ASN A 177 -18.86 9.02 -21.96
N LEU A 178 -18.46 8.65 -20.75
CA LEU A 178 -17.09 8.73 -20.22
C LEU A 178 -16.22 7.59 -20.78
N HIS A 179 -15.06 7.97 -21.30
CA HIS A 179 -14.04 7.09 -21.85
C HIS A 179 -12.69 7.35 -21.18
N VAL A 180 -11.82 6.35 -21.21
CA VAL A 180 -10.40 6.46 -20.85
C VAL A 180 -9.53 6.07 -22.05
N ARG A 181 -8.43 6.79 -22.28
CA ARG A 181 -7.43 6.43 -23.28
C ARG A 181 -6.46 5.41 -22.68
N LEU A 182 -6.32 4.26 -23.32
CA LEU A 182 -5.42 3.19 -22.85
C LEU A 182 -3.97 3.45 -23.28
N GLU A 183 -3.04 2.95 -22.46
CA GLU A 183 -1.59 2.89 -22.74
C GLU A 183 -0.89 4.24 -22.98
N VAL A 184 -1.46 5.35 -22.50
CA VAL A 184 -0.77 6.64 -22.47
C VAL A 184 0.41 6.54 -21.49
N SER A 185 1.61 6.87 -21.96
CA SER A 185 2.84 6.80 -21.18
C SER A 185 3.93 7.71 -21.76
N ALA A 186 5.03 7.92 -21.04
CA ALA A 186 6.15 8.71 -21.55
C ALA A 186 6.77 8.13 -22.85
N ALA A 187 6.63 6.82 -23.09
CA ALA A 187 7.09 6.17 -24.32
C ALA A 187 6.05 6.21 -25.46
N ASN A 188 4.76 6.34 -25.11
CA ASN A 188 3.66 6.48 -26.04
C ASN A 188 2.66 7.52 -25.53
N VAL A 189 2.92 8.80 -25.83
CA VAL A 189 2.10 9.91 -25.34
C VAL A 189 0.71 9.96 -25.98
N PHE A 190 0.46 9.19 -27.05
CA PHE A 190 -0.84 9.14 -27.74
C PHE A 190 -1.77 8.04 -27.20
N GLY A 191 -1.22 7.06 -26.48
CA GLY A 191 -1.94 5.83 -26.14
C GLY A 191 -2.32 5.01 -27.36
N THR A 192 -3.29 4.10 -27.22
CA THR A 192 -3.66 3.16 -28.28
C THR A 192 -5.13 3.20 -28.66
N GLU A 193 -6.04 3.19 -27.69
CA GLU A 193 -7.48 3.16 -27.96
C GLU A 193 -8.33 3.77 -26.84
N TRP A 194 -9.59 4.06 -27.14
CA TRP A 194 -10.59 4.54 -26.17
C TRP A 194 -11.41 3.38 -25.60
N LYS A 195 -11.49 3.31 -24.27
CA LYS A 195 -12.34 2.37 -23.54
C LYS A 195 -13.51 3.10 -22.89
N LEU A 196 -14.74 2.69 -23.22
CA LEU A 196 -15.97 3.17 -22.56
C LEU A 196 -16.01 2.72 -21.09
N LEU A 197 -16.37 3.63 -20.19
CA LEU A 197 -16.50 3.36 -18.75
C LEU A 197 -17.95 3.42 -18.27
N ARG A 198 -18.59 4.60 -18.38
CA ARG A 198 -19.96 4.87 -17.88
C ARG A 198 -20.50 6.18 -18.46
N GLU A 199 -21.74 6.54 -18.14
CA GLU A 199 -22.29 7.86 -18.43
C GLU A 199 -21.79 8.92 -17.42
N ALA A 200 -21.60 10.15 -17.89
CA ALA A 200 -21.12 11.30 -17.14
C ALA A 200 -21.44 12.62 -17.85
N SER A 201 -21.71 13.67 -17.08
CA SER A 201 -21.86 15.04 -17.59
C SER A 201 -20.56 15.84 -17.55
N TYR A 202 -19.64 15.49 -16.63
CA TYR A 202 -18.33 16.13 -16.48
C TYR A 202 -17.34 15.14 -15.85
N VAL A 203 -16.05 15.23 -16.18
CA VAL A 203 -14.96 14.48 -15.54
C VAL A 203 -13.83 15.44 -15.18
N THR A 204 -13.00 15.11 -14.20
CA THR A 204 -11.68 15.73 -13.91
C THR A 204 -10.78 14.65 -13.31
N THR A 205 -9.47 14.77 -13.47
CA THR A 205 -8.50 13.84 -12.90
C THR A 205 -7.26 14.58 -12.41
N GLY A 206 -6.61 14.03 -11.38
CA GLY A 206 -5.34 14.55 -10.88
C GLY A 206 -5.01 14.03 -9.49
N TRP A 207 -4.26 14.78 -8.68
CA TRP A 207 -3.62 14.22 -7.47
C TRP A 207 -4.61 13.71 -6.43
N ALA A 208 -5.78 14.35 -6.28
CA ALA A 208 -6.84 13.89 -5.37
C ALA A 208 -7.70 12.73 -5.94
N GLY A 209 -7.34 12.18 -7.10
CA GLY A 209 -8.04 11.10 -7.80
C GLY A 209 -8.88 11.57 -8.98
N GLN A 210 -9.58 10.64 -9.64
CA GLN A 210 -10.53 10.98 -10.69
C GLN A 210 -11.88 11.34 -10.06
N TYR A 211 -12.54 12.38 -10.55
CA TYR A 211 -13.90 12.74 -10.14
C TYR A 211 -14.82 12.86 -11.36
N VAL A 212 -16.07 12.49 -11.18
CA VAL A 212 -17.09 12.45 -12.23
C VAL A 212 -18.36 13.11 -11.72
N LEU A 213 -18.99 13.96 -12.53
CA LEU A 213 -20.35 14.40 -12.31
C LEU A 213 -21.32 13.53 -13.12
N VAL A 214 -22.34 12.99 -12.44
CA VAL A 214 -23.49 12.32 -13.06
C VAL A 214 -24.73 13.02 -12.56
N ASP A 215 -25.52 13.60 -13.47
CA ASP A 215 -26.71 14.40 -13.13
C ASP A 215 -26.45 15.48 -12.07
N GLY A 216 -25.26 16.07 -12.09
CA GLY A 216 -24.84 17.12 -11.15
C GLY A 216 -24.37 16.65 -9.78
N PHE A 217 -24.36 15.34 -9.52
CA PHE A 217 -23.82 14.70 -8.31
C PHE A 217 -22.36 14.29 -8.50
N LEU A 218 -21.54 14.50 -7.47
CA LEU A 218 -20.11 14.19 -7.46
C LEU A 218 -19.85 12.75 -7.07
N TYR A 219 -19.06 12.05 -7.89
CA TYR A 219 -18.51 10.73 -7.62
C TYR A 219 -16.98 10.78 -7.69
N GLN A 220 -16.30 10.16 -6.73
CA GLN A 220 -14.84 9.97 -6.77
C GLN A 220 -14.55 8.57 -7.32
N SER A 221 -13.84 8.51 -8.43
CA SER A 221 -13.26 7.29 -8.99
C SER A 221 -11.86 7.11 -8.39
N SER A 222 -11.78 6.32 -7.32
CA SER A 222 -10.79 5.24 -7.34
C SER A 222 -11.43 4.15 -8.18
N ASP A 223 -10.72 3.50 -9.12
CA ASP A 223 -11.21 2.34 -9.88
C ASP A 223 -12.28 1.63 -9.05
N ASP A 224 -13.57 1.83 -9.37
CA ASP A 224 -14.75 1.70 -8.48
C ASP A 224 -15.04 0.22 -8.16
N GLU A 225 -13.99 -0.42 -7.68
CA GLU A 225 -13.71 -1.83 -7.73
C GLU A 225 -13.23 -2.36 -6.39
N GLY A 226 -12.78 -1.46 -5.49
CA GLY A 226 -12.27 -1.79 -4.17
C GLY A 226 -10.97 -2.61 -4.18
N LEU A 227 -10.21 -2.56 -5.29
CA LEU A 227 -8.95 -3.27 -5.47
C LEU A 227 -7.75 -2.46 -4.93
N LEU A 228 -6.74 -3.16 -4.46
CA LEU A 228 -5.41 -2.61 -4.24
C LEU A 228 -4.69 -2.47 -5.58
N ARG A 229 -4.00 -1.33 -5.76
CA ARG A 229 -3.16 -1.06 -6.94
C ARG A 229 -2.08 -2.13 -7.10
N THR A 230 -1.78 -2.49 -8.34
CA THR A 230 -0.72 -3.45 -8.68
C THR A 230 0.19 -2.90 -9.77
N SER A 231 1.37 -3.49 -9.93
CA SER A 231 2.23 -3.30 -11.11
C SER A 231 2.12 -4.50 -12.06
N LYS A 232 2.89 -4.48 -13.15
CA LYS A 232 2.91 -5.55 -14.15
C LYS A 232 3.19 -6.91 -13.50
N GLY A 233 2.44 -7.95 -13.89
CA GLY A 233 2.58 -9.29 -13.31
C GLY A 233 1.84 -9.49 -11.99
N ASN A 234 0.89 -8.61 -11.65
CA ASN A 234 0.12 -8.67 -10.40
C ASN A 234 1.05 -8.66 -9.16
N LEU A 235 2.05 -7.78 -9.23
CA LEU A 235 3.01 -7.49 -8.16
C LEU A 235 2.61 -6.21 -7.41
N LEU A 236 3.29 -5.93 -6.31
CA LEU A 236 3.15 -4.67 -5.59
C LEU A 236 3.46 -3.47 -6.52
N PRO A 237 2.83 -2.30 -6.32
CA PRO A 237 3.19 -1.09 -7.06
C PRO A 237 4.65 -0.69 -6.80
N HIS A 238 5.27 -0.01 -7.75
CA HIS A 238 6.60 0.55 -7.58
C HIS A 238 6.54 1.85 -6.77
N ASP A 239 7.53 2.05 -5.90
CA ASP A 239 7.72 3.32 -5.19
C ASP A 239 8.40 4.31 -6.14
N THR A 240 7.71 5.40 -6.48
CA THR A 240 8.23 6.50 -7.32
C THR A 240 8.79 7.66 -6.49
N SER A 241 8.79 7.57 -5.16
CA SER A 241 9.30 8.60 -4.25
C SER A 241 10.83 8.55 -4.12
N CYS A 242 11.43 9.58 -3.50
CA CYS A 242 12.88 9.64 -3.26
C CYS A 242 13.43 8.47 -2.39
N ARG A 243 12.57 7.71 -1.68
CA ARG A 243 12.95 6.50 -0.94
C ARG A 243 13.38 5.35 -1.87
N ALA A 244 13.01 5.41 -3.15
CA ALA A 244 13.39 4.44 -4.18
C ALA A 244 14.91 4.32 -4.41
N SER A 245 15.68 5.36 -4.06
CA SER A 245 17.15 5.39 -4.21
C SER A 245 17.91 4.36 -3.38
N SER A 246 17.23 3.69 -2.43
CA SER A 246 17.82 2.69 -1.56
C SER A 246 17.78 1.26 -2.11
N CYS A 247 17.04 0.98 -3.18
CA CYS A 247 16.95 -0.37 -3.77
C CYS A 247 17.87 -0.57 -4.98
N VAL A 248 18.33 -1.81 -5.17
CA VAL A 248 18.87 -2.27 -6.45
C VAL A 248 17.70 -2.59 -7.37
N GLN A 249 17.69 -1.94 -8.55
CA GLN A 249 16.55 -1.83 -9.48
C GLN A 249 15.44 -0.90 -8.98
N THR A 250 14.31 -1.44 -8.50
CA THR A 250 13.12 -0.66 -8.13
C THR A 250 12.60 -1.09 -6.76
N CYS A 251 12.26 -0.13 -5.90
CA CYS A 251 11.55 -0.44 -4.66
C CYS A 251 10.06 -0.67 -4.94
N PHE A 252 9.43 -1.52 -4.15
CA PHE A 252 7.98 -1.66 -4.07
C PHE A 252 7.40 -0.79 -2.95
N ILE A 253 6.12 -0.41 -3.08
CA ILE A 253 5.37 0.27 -2.03
C ILE A 253 4.26 -0.64 -1.48
N ALA A 254 4.07 -0.61 -0.17
CA ALA A 254 3.02 -1.33 0.55
C ALA A 254 2.59 -0.54 1.80
N GLY A 255 1.65 -1.09 2.56
CA GLY A 255 1.22 -0.48 3.83
C GLY A 255 2.29 -0.45 4.93
N ASP A 256 3.42 -1.16 4.76
CA ASP A 256 4.58 -1.08 5.65
C ASP A 256 5.82 -0.69 4.84
N ILE A 257 6.62 0.25 5.37
CA ILE A 257 7.77 0.84 4.69
C ILE A 257 8.95 -0.14 4.51
N ARG A 258 8.98 -1.23 5.29
CA ARG A 258 10.05 -2.24 5.28
C ARG A 258 9.83 -3.32 4.24
N VAL A 259 8.82 -3.18 3.37
CA VAL A 259 8.48 -4.20 2.37
C VAL A 259 9.68 -4.66 1.54
N ASN A 260 10.66 -3.76 1.30
CA ASN A 260 11.87 -4.05 0.54
C ASN A 260 13.05 -4.56 1.37
N ASP A 261 12.93 -4.69 2.69
CA ASP A 261 14.02 -5.13 3.56
C ASP A 261 14.63 -6.41 3.03
N GLN A 262 13.80 -7.40 2.63
CA GLN A 262 14.24 -8.61 1.93
C GLN A 262 13.15 -9.19 1.02
N GLN A 263 13.51 -9.89 -0.05
CA GLN A 263 12.56 -10.26 -1.13
C GLN A 263 11.48 -11.29 -0.77
N ALA A 264 11.69 -12.14 0.23
CA ALA A 264 10.64 -13.01 0.77
C ALA A 264 9.57 -12.22 1.54
N LEU A 265 9.90 -11.08 2.14
CA LEU A 265 8.92 -10.16 2.73
C LEU A 265 8.10 -9.50 1.62
N THR A 266 8.75 -8.98 0.58
CA THR A 266 8.09 -8.48 -0.63
C THR A 266 7.11 -9.50 -1.22
N ALA A 267 7.56 -10.76 -1.34
CA ALA A 267 6.75 -11.85 -1.88
C ALA A 267 5.53 -12.14 -1.00
N PHE A 268 5.68 -12.15 0.32
CA PHE A 268 4.58 -12.36 1.27
C PHE A 268 3.59 -11.18 1.31
N HIS A 269 4.07 -9.93 1.15
CA HIS A 269 3.19 -8.78 0.95
C HIS A 269 2.40 -8.89 -0.35
N THR A 270 3.04 -9.33 -1.43
CA THR A 270 2.38 -9.58 -2.72
C THR A 270 1.29 -10.64 -2.58
N LEU A 271 1.54 -11.73 -1.83
CA LEU A 271 0.55 -12.78 -1.56
C LEU A 271 -0.74 -12.21 -0.95
N PHE A 272 -0.64 -11.36 0.06
CA PHE A 272 -1.82 -10.77 0.70
C PHE A 272 -2.50 -9.66 -0.12
N LEU A 273 -1.74 -8.94 -0.96
CA LEU A 273 -2.34 -8.05 -1.95
C LEU A 273 -3.20 -8.82 -2.95
N ARG A 274 -2.69 -9.96 -3.43
CA ARG A 274 -3.43 -10.85 -4.34
C ARG A 274 -4.68 -11.40 -3.67
N GLU A 275 -4.58 -11.79 -2.39
CA GLU A 275 -5.73 -12.29 -1.63
C GLU A 275 -6.82 -11.22 -1.45
N HIS A 276 -6.44 -9.98 -1.13
CA HIS A 276 -7.39 -8.85 -1.11
C HIS A 276 -8.10 -8.72 -2.46
N ASN A 277 -7.33 -8.61 -3.55
CA ASN A 277 -7.91 -8.40 -4.88
C ASN A 277 -8.76 -9.59 -5.35
N ARG A 278 -8.43 -10.82 -4.94
CA ARG A 278 -9.24 -12.02 -5.21
C ARG A 278 -10.59 -11.95 -4.50
N ILE A 279 -10.60 -11.64 -3.20
CA ILE A 279 -11.83 -11.52 -2.40
C ILE A 279 -12.69 -10.36 -2.92
N ALA A 280 -12.10 -9.19 -3.17
CA ALA A 280 -12.81 -8.02 -3.67
C ALA A 280 -13.55 -8.27 -5.00
N LYS A 281 -12.89 -8.95 -5.96
CA LYS A 281 -13.52 -9.35 -7.24
C LYS A 281 -14.71 -10.30 -7.03
N GLN A 282 -14.60 -11.24 -6.08
CA GLN A 282 -15.70 -12.17 -5.78
C GLN A 282 -16.86 -11.47 -5.07
N LEU A 283 -16.58 -10.60 -4.09
CA LEU A 283 -17.62 -9.81 -3.41
C LEU A 283 -18.37 -8.92 -4.38
N ARG A 284 -17.71 -8.29 -5.34
CA ARG A 284 -18.39 -7.46 -6.35
C ARG A 284 -19.29 -8.27 -7.27
N THR A 285 -18.90 -9.51 -7.57
CA THR A 285 -19.74 -10.43 -8.33
C THR A 285 -20.97 -10.86 -7.52
N LEU A 286 -20.81 -11.07 -6.21
CA LEU A 286 -21.87 -11.49 -5.29
C LEU A 286 -22.85 -10.36 -4.96
N ASN A 287 -22.33 -9.15 -4.77
CA ASN A 287 -23.03 -7.94 -4.33
C ASN A 287 -22.82 -6.83 -5.36
N ARG A 288 -23.50 -6.92 -6.51
CA ARG A 288 -23.33 -5.97 -7.62
C ARG A 288 -23.76 -4.54 -7.29
N HIS A 289 -24.48 -4.35 -6.19
CA HIS A 289 -24.94 -3.06 -5.69
C HIS A 289 -23.94 -2.36 -4.76
N TRP A 290 -22.86 -3.04 -4.35
CA TRP A 290 -21.81 -2.42 -3.53
C TRP A 290 -20.88 -1.55 -4.38
N ASP A 291 -20.56 -0.37 -3.87
CA ASP A 291 -19.56 0.53 -4.44
C ASP A 291 -18.12 0.08 -4.09
N GLY A 292 -17.12 0.72 -4.73
CA GLY A 292 -15.71 0.40 -4.51
C GLY A 292 -15.26 0.54 -3.05
N GLU A 293 -15.78 1.53 -2.31
CA GLU A 293 -15.45 1.73 -0.89
C GLU A 293 -15.99 0.59 -0.02
N THR A 294 -17.24 0.20 -0.21
CA THR A 294 -17.86 -0.93 0.50
C THR A 294 -17.09 -2.22 0.22
N ILE A 295 -16.74 -2.47 -1.05
CA ILE A 295 -15.93 -3.62 -1.44
C ILE A 295 -14.56 -3.59 -0.76
N PHE A 296 -13.89 -2.44 -0.75
CA PHE A 296 -12.59 -2.29 -0.12
C PHE A 296 -12.65 -2.56 1.38
N GLN A 297 -13.59 -1.95 2.11
CA GLN A 297 -13.69 -2.09 3.57
C GLN A 297 -14.13 -3.50 3.99
N GLU A 298 -15.10 -4.11 3.30
CA GLU A 298 -15.51 -5.48 3.60
C GLU A 298 -14.38 -6.47 3.29
N THR A 299 -13.68 -6.30 2.17
CA THR A 299 -12.49 -7.10 1.85
C THR A 299 -11.39 -6.93 2.90
N ARG A 300 -11.06 -5.69 3.26
CA ARG A 300 -10.06 -5.37 4.29
C ARG A 300 -10.41 -5.99 5.64
N LYS A 301 -11.68 -5.94 6.02
CA LYS A 301 -12.21 -6.54 7.25
C LYS A 301 -12.07 -8.06 7.22
N ILE A 302 -12.46 -8.72 6.13
CA ILE A 302 -12.29 -10.18 5.95
C ILE A 302 -10.81 -10.57 6.02
N VAL A 303 -9.93 -9.90 5.27
CA VAL A 303 -8.49 -10.19 5.28
C VAL A 303 -7.89 -9.95 6.68
N GLY A 304 -8.35 -8.93 7.39
CA GLY A 304 -8.00 -8.69 8.79
C GLY A 304 -8.40 -9.86 9.70
N GLY A 305 -9.64 -10.33 9.58
CA GLY A 305 -10.14 -11.48 10.34
C GLY A 305 -9.40 -12.79 10.02
N VAL A 306 -9.12 -13.04 8.73
CA VAL A 306 -8.33 -14.19 8.27
C VAL A 306 -6.90 -14.13 8.84
N LYS A 307 -6.25 -12.96 8.83
CA LYS A 307 -4.92 -12.79 9.44
C LYS A 307 -4.95 -13.05 10.94
N GLN A 308 -5.94 -12.51 11.66
CA GLN A 308 -6.08 -12.75 13.10
C GLN A 308 -6.30 -14.24 13.38
N LYS A 309 -7.20 -14.91 12.66
CA LYS A 309 -7.40 -16.36 12.77
C LYS A 309 -6.09 -17.14 12.56
N ILE A 310 -5.37 -16.86 11.48
CA ILE A 310 -4.10 -17.55 11.17
C ILE A 310 -3.07 -17.32 12.28
N VAL A 311 -2.94 -16.08 12.76
CA VAL A 311 -2.00 -15.76 13.83
C VAL A 311 -2.36 -16.49 15.12
N TYR A 312 -3.59 -16.35 15.60
CA TYR A 312 -3.99 -16.86 16.93
C TYR A 312 -4.24 -18.37 16.96
N GLU A 313 -4.74 -18.96 15.88
CA GLU A 313 -5.09 -20.39 15.85
C GLU A 313 -4.02 -21.27 15.17
N ASP A 314 -3.29 -20.76 14.16
CA ASP A 314 -2.35 -21.59 13.39
C ASP A 314 -0.87 -21.34 13.78
N TYR A 315 -0.49 -20.09 14.08
CA TYR A 315 0.90 -19.69 14.31
C TYR A 315 1.29 -19.65 15.79
N LEU A 316 0.55 -18.91 16.63
CA LEU A 316 0.89 -18.75 18.06
C LEU A 316 0.94 -20.07 18.83
N PRO A 317 0.06 -21.06 18.58
CA PRO A 317 0.16 -22.35 19.26
C PRO A 317 1.44 -23.13 18.92
N ILE A 318 2.06 -22.87 17.76
CA ILE A 318 3.37 -23.43 17.41
C ILE A 318 4.46 -22.64 18.13
N LEU A 319 4.37 -21.30 18.12
CA LEU A 319 5.39 -20.44 18.69
C LEU A 319 5.48 -20.57 20.21
N LEU A 320 4.34 -20.48 20.89
CA LEU A 320 4.23 -20.33 22.35
C LEU A 320 3.72 -21.60 23.06
N GLY A 321 3.21 -22.58 22.31
CA GLY A 321 2.47 -23.71 22.86
C GLY A 321 0.96 -23.45 22.91
N THR A 322 0.17 -24.53 22.90
CA THR A 322 -1.31 -24.49 22.81
C THR A 322 -1.99 -23.89 24.05
N ASP A 323 -1.30 -23.85 25.18
CA ASP A 323 -1.78 -23.38 26.47
C ASP A 323 -1.29 -21.97 26.84
N ALA A 324 -0.57 -21.30 25.92
CA ALA A 324 0.05 -20.00 26.21
C ALA A 324 -0.94 -18.84 26.36
N LEU A 325 -2.12 -18.95 25.74
CA LEU A 325 -3.16 -17.94 25.81
C LEU A 325 -4.44 -18.55 26.41
N PRO A 326 -5.11 -17.86 27.36
CA PRO A 326 -6.41 -18.29 27.83
C PRO A 326 -7.45 -18.16 26.72
N ALA A 327 -8.56 -18.90 26.81
CA ALA A 327 -9.69 -18.77 25.91
C ALA A 327 -10.19 -17.31 25.83
N TYR A 328 -10.58 -16.88 24.64
CA TYR A 328 -11.13 -15.55 24.44
C TYR A 328 -12.50 -15.43 25.11
N THR A 329 -12.70 -14.36 25.89
CA THR A 329 -13.92 -14.12 26.68
C THR A 329 -14.70 -12.89 26.23
N GLY A 330 -14.26 -12.23 25.15
CA GLY A 330 -14.82 -10.96 24.68
C GLY A 330 -13.86 -9.80 24.83
N HIS A 331 -14.23 -8.67 24.22
CA HIS A 331 -13.47 -7.43 24.28
C HIS A 331 -13.58 -6.82 25.67
N LYS A 332 -12.47 -6.25 26.15
CA LYS A 332 -12.35 -5.59 27.46
C LYS A 332 -11.85 -4.17 27.25
N GLU A 333 -12.69 -3.19 27.61
CA GLU A 333 -12.40 -1.76 27.39
C GLU A 333 -11.22 -1.24 28.22
N ASP A 334 -10.92 -1.89 29.35
CA ASP A 334 -9.84 -1.54 30.27
C ASP A 334 -8.48 -2.15 29.89
N VAL A 335 -8.43 -3.00 28.87
CA VAL A 335 -7.19 -3.59 28.37
C VAL A 335 -6.56 -2.68 27.33
N ASN A 336 -5.36 -2.17 27.60
CA ASN A 336 -4.59 -1.40 26.61
C ASN A 336 -4.01 -2.34 25.52
N PRO A 337 -4.44 -2.22 24.25
CA PRO A 337 -3.96 -3.07 23.15
C PRO A 337 -2.64 -2.58 22.53
N GLY A 338 -2.10 -1.45 23.01
CA GLY A 338 -0.86 -0.88 22.51
C GLY A 338 0.32 -1.85 22.59
N ILE A 339 1.25 -1.73 21.64
CA ILE A 339 2.48 -2.50 21.67
C ILE A 339 3.37 -1.96 22.79
N PHE A 340 3.61 -2.77 23.82
CA PHE A 340 4.51 -2.35 24.89
C PHE A 340 5.96 -2.47 24.45
N ASN A 341 6.81 -1.56 24.97
CA ASN A 341 8.17 -1.35 24.47
C ASN A 341 9.00 -2.64 24.39
N ALA A 342 8.98 -3.45 25.45
CA ALA A 342 9.74 -4.70 25.52
C ALA A 342 9.33 -5.74 24.45
N PHE A 343 8.09 -5.74 23.98
CA PHE A 343 7.65 -6.65 22.91
C PHE A 343 8.43 -6.40 21.61
N THR A 344 8.79 -5.15 21.32
CA THR A 344 9.53 -4.78 20.10
C THR A 344 10.94 -5.37 20.04
N LEU A 345 11.48 -5.83 21.17
CA LEU A 345 12.74 -6.57 21.28
C LEU A 345 12.51 -8.07 21.48
N ALA A 346 11.54 -8.47 22.32
CA ALA A 346 11.20 -9.87 22.55
C ALA A 346 10.79 -10.58 21.24
N TYR A 347 9.98 -9.93 20.41
CA TYR A 347 9.49 -10.49 19.15
C TYR A 347 10.55 -10.50 18.03
N ARG A 348 11.77 -10.04 18.32
CA ARG A 348 12.95 -10.24 17.47
C ARG A 348 13.56 -11.64 17.63
N LEU A 349 12.93 -12.53 18.39
CA LEU A 349 13.25 -13.96 18.43
C LEU A 349 13.35 -14.57 17.02
N GLY A 350 12.56 -14.06 16.06
CA GLY A 350 12.61 -14.53 14.67
C GLY A 350 13.96 -14.32 13.98
N HIS A 351 14.85 -13.47 14.51
CA HIS A 351 16.18 -13.26 13.93
C HIS A 351 17.08 -14.49 14.03
N SER A 352 16.95 -15.34 15.07
CA SER A 352 17.70 -16.60 15.13
C SER A 352 17.12 -17.68 14.21
N MET A 353 15.87 -17.52 13.77
CA MET A 353 15.22 -18.44 12.82
C MET A 353 15.61 -18.19 11.35
N ILE A 354 16.40 -17.15 11.08
CA ILE A 354 16.77 -16.72 9.73
C ILE A 354 17.86 -17.63 9.15
N ARG A 355 17.56 -18.22 7.99
CA ARG A 355 18.52 -19.01 7.20
C ARG A 355 19.56 -18.11 6.51
N SER A 356 20.74 -18.67 6.23
CA SER A 356 21.79 -17.98 5.48
C SER A 356 21.50 -17.86 3.98
N LYS A 357 20.56 -18.64 3.45
CA LYS A 357 20.28 -18.70 2.02
C LYS A 357 18.83 -19.10 1.78
N PHE A 358 18.30 -18.66 0.64
CA PHE A 358 16.96 -18.97 0.17
C PHE A 358 17.04 -19.83 -1.09
N ASP A 359 16.33 -20.95 -1.05
CA ASP A 359 16.15 -21.81 -2.21
C ASP A 359 14.95 -21.29 -3.00
N LEU A 360 15.15 -20.98 -4.29
CA LEU A 360 14.06 -20.65 -5.20
C LEU A 360 13.54 -21.95 -5.78
N LEU A 361 12.27 -22.28 -5.51
CA LEU A 361 11.71 -23.59 -5.83
C LEU A 361 10.64 -23.49 -6.92
N ASN A 362 10.52 -24.50 -7.77
CA ASN A 362 9.36 -24.64 -8.67
C ASN A 362 8.18 -25.32 -7.97
N ALA A 363 7.09 -25.55 -8.70
CA ALA A 363 5.86 -26.19 -8.20
C ALA A 363 6.05 -27.62 -7.66
N ASN A 364 7.13 -28.31 -8.07
CA ASN A 364 7.50 -29.63 -7.57
C ASN A 364 8.41 -29.55 -6.32
N PHE A 365 8.70 -28.33 -5.85
CA PHE A 365 9.66 -28.04 -4.78
C PHE A 365 11.12 -28.35 -5.14
N ASP A 366 11.45 -28.38 -6.43
CA ASP A 366 12.82 -28.53 -6.89
C ASP A 366 13.49 -27.16 -7.05
N PRO A 367 14.78 -27.00 -6.65
CA PRO A 367 15.53 -25.77 -6.88
C PRO A 367 15.64 -25.43 -8.37
N ILE A 368 15.30 -24.20 -8.74
CA ILE A 368 15.42 -23.73 -10.14
C ILE A 368 16.75 -23.05 -10.43
N VAL A 369 17.42 -22.57 -9.40
CA VAL A 369 18.76 -21.95 -9.45
C VAL A 369 19.51 -22.29 -8.16
N PRO A 370 20.86 -22.13 -8.12
CA PRO A 370 21.61 -22.22 -6.89
C PRO A 370 21.04 -21.29 -5.80
N ALA A 371 20.99 -21.79 -4.56
CA ALA A 371 20.47 -21.07 -3.41
C ALA A 371 21.10 -19.67 -3.27
N VAL A 372 20.26 -18.65 -3.15
CA VAL A 372 20.71 -17.25 -3.08
C VAL A 372 21.01 -16.88 -1.63
N LYS A 373 22.23 -16.38 -1.36
CA LYS A 373 22.57 -15.89 -0.03
C LYS A 373 21.70 -14.70 0.36
N LEU A 374 21.29 -14.64 1.62
CA LEU A 374 20.39 -13.61 2.11
C LEU A 374 20.91 -12.18 1.87
N ARG A 375 22.22 -11.93 1.99
CA ARG A 375 22.80 -10.59 1.71
C ARG A 375 22.44 -10.02 0.33
N PHE A 376 22.17 -10.86 -0.66
CA PHE A 376 21.84 -10.43 -2.02
C PHE A 376 20.34 -10.15 -2.23
N LEU A 377 19.51 -10.47 -1.24
CA LEU A 377 18.06 -10.26 -1.27
C LEU A 377 17.63 -8.99 -0.52
N PHE A 378 18.54 -8.37 0.23
CA PHE A 378 18.25 -7.12 0.95
C PHE A 378 18.12 -5.95 -0.02
N PHE A 379 16.98 -5.24 0.01
CA PHE A 379 16.71 -4.08 -0.85
C PHE A 379 17.02 -4.31 -2.35
N ASN A 380 16.89 -5.54 -2.84
CA ASN A 380 17.28 -5.91 -4.20
C ASN A 380 16.18 -6.69 -4.89
N SER A 381 15.40 -6.01 -5.73
CA SER A 381 14.25 -6.59 -6.42
C SER A 381 14.62 -7.44 -7.63
N THR A 382 15.92 -7.62 -7.94
CA THR A 382 16.38 -8.38 -9.12
C THR A 382 15.74 -9.77 -9.17
N THR A 383 15.73 -10.51 -8.07
CA THR A 383 15.14 -11.85 -8.03
C THR A 383 13.64 -11.83 -8.33
N VAL A 384 12.88 -10.88 -7.75
CA VAL A 384 11.44 -10.75 -7.99
C VAL A 384 11.16 -10.35 -9.44
N ASN A 385 11.94 -9.43 -9.99
CA ASN A 385 11.77 -8.94 -11.36
C ASN A 385 12.16 -9.99 -12.40
N SER A 386 13.11 -10.87 -12.09
CA SER A 386 13.54 -11.95 -13.00
C SER A 386 12.66 -13.21 -12.94
N TYR A 387 12.21 -13.61 -11.75
CA TYR A 387 11.55 -14.90 -11.54
C TYR A 387 10.12 -14.81 -11.01
N GLY A 388 9.61 -13.62 -10.72
CA GLY A 388 8.37 -13.43 -9.99
C GLY A 388 8.51 -13.73 -8.49
N VAL A 389 7.36 -13.83 -7.82
CA VAL A 389 7.30 -14.10 -6.37
C VAL A 389 7.08 -15.58 -6.06
N GLU A 390 6.60 -16.35 -7.04
CA GLU A 390 6.21 -17.74 -6.89
C GLU A 390 7.38 -18.61 -6.39
N PRO A 391 8.60 -18.55 -6.95
CA PRO A 391 9.69 -19.39 -6.47
C PRO A 391 10.17 -19.07 -5.05
N ILE A 392 10.05 -17.80 -4.65
CA ILE A 392 10.38 -17.35 -3.29
C ILE A 392 9.32 -17.84 -2.30
N LEU A 393 8.04 -17.69 -2.66
CA LEU A 393 6.92 -18.16 -1.83
C LEU A 393 6.98 -19.68 -1.63
N LEU A 394 7.26 -20.44 -2.67
CA LEU A 394 7.45 -21.90 -2.59
C LEU A 394 8.69 -22.25 -1.75
N GLY A 395 9.76 -21.46 -1.84
CA GLY A 395 10.92 -21.55 -0.96
C GLY A 395 10.58 -21.38 0.53
N LEU A 396 9.68 -20.46 0.89
CA LEU A 396 9.26 -20.24 2.28
C LEU A 396 8.56 -21.46 2.89
N VAL A 397 7.75 -22.18 2.10
CA VAL A 397 7.00 -23.35 2.56
C VAL A 397 7.71 -24.68 2.26
N GLY A 398 8.73 -24.67 1.41
CA GLY A 398 9.52 -25.84 1.06
C GLY A 398 10.69 -26.11 1.99
N ASN A 399 11.16 -25.09 2.71
CA ASN A 399 12.35 -25.15 3.54
C ASN A 399 12.03 -25.06 5.04
N ILE A 400 12.93 -25.61 5.85
CA ILE A 400 12.85 -25.58 7.33
C ILE A 400 13.53 -24.31 7.84
N SER A 401 12.90 -23.62 8.79
CA SER A 401 13.52 -22.48 9.51
C SER A 401 14.68 -22.94 10.38
N GLU A 402 15.58 -22.02 10.73
CA GLU A 402 16.52 -22.27 11.83
C GLU A 402 15.75 -22.29 13.18
N ARG A 403 16.42 -22.76 14.23
CA ARG A 403 15.86 -22.81 15.59
C ARG A 403 15.94 -21.44 16.27
N VAL A 404 15.11 -21.23 17.28
CA VAL A 404 15.32 -20.10 18.20
C VAL A 404 16.42 -20.52 19.17
N ASP A 405 17.65 -20.09 18.90
CA ASP A 405 18.80 -20.28 19.78
C ASP A 405 19.85 -19.16 19.60
N THR A 406 21.03 -19.36 20.18
CA THR A 406 22.16 -18.40 20.14
C THR A 406 22.99 -18.48 18.84
N HIS A 407 22.64 -19.34 17.88
CA HIS A 407 23.32 -19.47 16.59
C HIS A 407 22.64 -18.63 15.52
N LEU A 408 23.22 -17.47 15.22
CA LEU A 408 22.76 -16.59 14.14
C LEU A 408 23.65 -16.73 12.91
N THR A 409 23.05 -16.69 11.73
CA THR A 409 23.80 -16.72 10.47
C THR A 409 24.67 -15.48 10.28
N LYS A 410 25.86 -15.66 9.71
CA LYS A 410 26.76 -14.57 9.29
C LYS A 410 26.10 -13.57 8.35
N GLU A 411 25.05 -13.98 7.61
CA GLU A 411 24.34 -13.07 6.72
C GLU A 411 23.66 -11.91 7.46
N ILE A 412 23.33 -12.06 8.75
CA ILE A 412 22.74 -10.99 9.57
C ILE A 412 23.68 -10.48 10.67
N THR A 413 24.78 -11.18 10.97
CA THR A 413 25.76 -10.72 11.97
C THR A 413 27.01 -10.06 11.37
N GLU A 414 27.31 -10.30 10.09
CA GLU A 414 28.48 -9.72 9.38
C GLU A 414 28.09 -8.99 8.08
N HIS A 415 26.90 -9.29 7.53
CA HIS A 415 26.51 -8.89 6.17
C HIS A 415 25.11 -8.28 6.08
N LEU A 416 24.53 -7.86 7.21
CA LEU A 416 23.23 -7.20 7.20
C LEU A 416 23.30 -5.95 6.32
N PHE A 417 22.39 -5.86 5.35
CA PHE A 417 22.29 -4.73 4.41
C PHE A 417 23.60 -4.35 3.71
N GLN A 418 24.49 -5.33 3.51
CA GLN A 418 25.77 -5.14 2.84
C GLN A 418 25.58 -4.62 1.40
N ARG A 419 26.28 -3.55 1.03
CA ARG A 419 26.24 -2.96 -0.33
C ARG A 419 27.66 -2.82 -0.90
N GLY A 420 27.91 -3.43 -2.05
CA GLY A 420 29.23 -3.45 -2.69
C GLY A 420 30.29 -4.16 -1.85
N ASN A 421 31.55 -3.70 -1.91
CA ASN A 421 32.69 -4.30 -1.19
C ASN A 421 32.88 -3.80 0.26
N LYS A 422 31.86 -3.15 0.86
CA LYS A 422 31.91 -2.71 2.26
C LYS A 422 31.44 -3.83 3.20
N HIS A 423 31.83 -3.80 4.47
CA HIS A 423 31.27 -4.69 5.50
C HIS A 423 29.78 -4.38 5.73
N GLY A 424 28.99 -5.38 6.13
CA GLY A 424 27.60 -5.18 6.52
C GLY A 424 27.47 -4.83 8.01
N GLU A 425 26.24 -4.55 8.42
CA GLU A 425 25.89 -4.33 9.83
C GLU A 425 25.74 -5.67 10.58
N ASN A 426 25.57 -5.59 11.90
CA ASN A 426 25.32 -6.73 12.78
C ASN A 426 23.97 -6.59 13.48
N LEU A 427 22.98 -7.36 13.04
CA LEU A 427 21.61 -7.32 13.56
C LEU A 427 21.51 -7.72 15.03
N ALA A 428 22.34 -8.65 15.49
CA ALA A 428 22.37 -9.06 16.90
C ALA A 428 22.88 -7.92 17.79
N ALA A 429 23.97 -7.27 17.40
CA ALA A 429 24.50 -6.09 18.08
C ALA A 429 23.49 -4.93 18.06
N LEU A 430 22.79 -4.72 16.94
CA LEU A 430 21.71 -3.73 16.85
C LEU A 430 20.54 -4.05 17.79
N ASN A 431 20.18 -5.32 18.00
CA ASN A 431 19.14 -5.69 18.96
C ASN A 431 19.55 -5.38 20.40
N ILE A 432 20.80 -5.71 20.76
CA ILE A 432 21.38 -5.38 22.07
C ILE A 432 21.37 -3.87 22.28
N GLN A 433 21.94 -3.13 21.33
CA GLN A 433 22.02 -1.67 21.42
C GLN A 433 20.63 -1.03 21.43
N ARG A 434 19.66 -1.57 20.69
CA ARG A 434 18.27 -1.07 20.68
C ARG A 434 17.56 -1.32 22.01
N SER A 435 17.83 -2.45 22.67
CA SER A 435 17.31 -2.71 24.01
C SER A 435 17.78 -1.65 25.01
N ARG A 436 19.06 -1.25 24.92
CA ARG A 436 19.66 -0.21 25.76
C ARG A 436 19.12 1.18 25.44
N ASP A 437 19.04 1.51 24.14
CA ASP A 437 18.45 2.75 23.62
C ASP A 437 17.01 2.96 24.13
N HIS A 438 16.22 1.88 24.14
CA HIS A 438 14.85 1.90 24.62
C HIS A 438 14.71 1.88 26.16
N GLY A 439 15.83 1.87 26.90
CA GLY A 439 15.84 1.85 28.36
C GLY A 439 15.17 0.62 28.95
N LEU A 440 15.22 -0.53 28.26
CA LEU A 440 14.58 -1.75 28.75
C LEU A 440 15.32 -2.27 30.00
N PRO A 441 14.59 -2.72 31.04
CA PRO A 441 15.19 -3.45 32.14
C PRO A 441 15.97 -4.69 31.70
N GLY A 442 16.85 -5.21 32.54
CA GLY A 442 17.52 -6.48 32.30
C GLY A 442 16.63 -7.70 32.56
N TYR A 443 17.15 -8.88 32.26
CA TYR A 443 16.43 -10.15 32.23
C TYR A 443 15.71 -10.48 33.55
N ASN A 444 16.32 -10.24 34.71
CA ASN A 444 15.68 -10.49 36.01
C ASN A 444 14.34 -9.75 36.20
N ALA A 445 14.20 -8.52 35.68
CA ALA A 445 12.94 -7.79 35.78
C ALA A 445 11.81 -8.48 35.00
N TYR A 446 12.13 -9.10 33.86
CA TYR A 446 11.17 -9.87 33.08
C TYR A 446 10.90 -11.25 33.66
N ARG A 447 11.90 -11.88 34.30
CA ARG A 447 11.67 -13.10 35.10
C ARG A 447 10.63 -12.84 36.17
N GLU A 448 10.81 -11.80 36.98
CA GLU A 448 9.87 -11.41 38.04
C GLU A 448 8.49 -11.06 37.46
N PHE A 449 8.44 -10.27 36.38
CA PHE A 449 7.19 -9.98 35.66
C PHE A 449 6.44 -11.25 35.23
N CYS A 450 7.18 -12.28 34.82
CA CYS A 450 6.66 -13.57 34.38
C CYS A 450 6.45 -14.59 35.51
N GLY A 451 6.59 -14.18 36.78
CA GLY A 451 6.41 -15.05 37.93
C GLY A 451 7.55 -16.05 38.18
N LEU A 452 8.70 -15.87 37.52
CA LEU A 452 9.92 -16.63 37.77
C LEU A 452 10.73 -15.99 38.90
N SER A 453 11.46 -16.80 39.65
CA SER A 453 12.36 -16.30 40.69
C SER A 453 13.48 -15.45 40.10
N LYS A 454 13.78 -14.32 40.77
CA LYS A 454 14.96 -13.51 40.52
C LYS A 454 16.23 -14.33 40.76
N ALA A 455 17.12 -14.36 39.78
CA ALA A 455 18.38 -15.09 39.85
C ALA A 455 19.51 -14.19 40.37
N ALA A 456 20.28 -14.68 41.35
CA ALA A 456 21.44 -13.95 41.86
C ALA A 456 22.68 -14.13 40.97
N THR A 457 22.82 -15.30 40.35
CA THR A 457 23.88 -15.61 39.37
C THR A 457 23.30 -16.37 38.17
N PHE A 458 24.07 -16.53 37.10
CA PHE A 458 23.59 -17.31 35.95
C PHE A 458 23.38 -18.79 36.29
N GLU A 459 24.07 -19.37 37.28
CA GLU A 459 23.79 -20.76 37.68
C GLU A 459 22.38 -20.93 38.28
N ASN A 460 21.80 -19.88 38.87
CA ASN A 460 20.42 -19.92 39.32
C ASN A 460 19.40 -19.94 38.17
N THR A 461 19.82 -19.70 36.92
CA THR A 461 18.96 -19.79 35.73
C THR A 461 19.06 -21.15 35.03
N SER A 462 19.63 -22.17 35.69
CA SER A 462 19.87 -23.50 35.10
C SER A 462 18.61 -24.25 34.68
N ASN A 463 17.44 -23.89 35.22
CA ASN A 463 16.15 -24.43 34.79
C ASN A 463 15.69 -23.86 33.44
N GLU A 464 15.93 -22.56 33.22
CA GLU A 464 15.48 -21.85 32.01
C GLU A 464 16.55 -21.88 30.90
N ILE A 465 17.81 -21.60 31.22
CA ILE A 465 18.97 -21.68 30.32
C ILE A 465 19.70 -22.98 30.64
N GLN A 466 19.27 -24.11 30.07
CA GLN A 466 19.80 -25.43 30.45
C GLN A 466 21.23 -25.67 29.93
N ASP A 467 21.63 -25.02 28.85
CA ASP A 467 22.98 -25.14 28.28
C ASP A 467 24.02 -24.45 29.20
N PRO A 468 24.93 -25.20 29.85
CA PRO A 468 25.96 -24.63 30.71
C PRO A 468 26.96 -23.75 29.96
N GLY A 469 27.15 -23.96 28.65
CA GLY A 469 27.99 -23.13 27.80
C GLY A 469 27.43 -21.72 27.66
N ASN A 470 26.11 -21.59 27.40
CA ASN A 470 25.43 -20.30 27.37
C ASN A 470 25.52 -19.59 28.72
N ARG A 471 25.28 -20.31 29.84
CA ARG A 471 25.41 -19.73 31.19
C ARG A 471 26.82 -19.21 31.46
N ARG A 472 27.86 -19.97 31.10
CA ARG A 472 29.27 -19.56 31.27
C ARG A 472 29.58 -18.30 30.47
N ILE A 473 29.18 -18.23 29.21
CA ILE A 473 29.41 -17.04 28.35
C ILE A 473 28.70 -15.82 28.93
N LEU A 474 27.44 -15.96 29.33
CA LEU A 474 26.69 -14.86 29.94
C LEU A 474 27.31 -14.40 31.26
N LYS A 475 27.76 -15.33 32.09
CA LYS A 475 28.50 -15.06 33.33
C LYS A 475 29.76 -14.23 33.07
N GLU A 476 30.55 -14.60 32.07
CA GLU A 476 31.79 -13.90 31.71
C GLU A 476 31.50 -12.48 31.16
N LEU A 477 30.45 -12.31 30.36
CA LEU A 477 30.12 -11.04 29.70
C LEU A 477 29.37 -10.05 30.59
N TYR A 478 28.59 -10.53 31.54
CA TYR A 478 27.68 -9.72 32.37
C TYR A 478 28.01 -9.79 33.87
N ASN A 479 29.28 -10.03 34.22
CA ASN A 479 29.77 -10.04 35.61
C ASN A 479 28.99 -10.98 36.55
N ASP A 480 28.54 -12.12 36.02
CA ASP A 480 27.67 -13.08 36.71
C ASP A 480 26.33 -12.51 37.23
N ASP A 481 25.87 -11.36 36.74
CA ASP A 481 24.61 -10.72 37.16
C ASP A 481 23.53 -10.79 36.05
N PRO A 482 22.51 -11.68 36.18
CA PRO A 482 21.39 -11.77 35.24
C PRO A 482 20.54 -10.49 35.13
N SER A 483 20.73 -9.50 35.99
CA SER A 483 20.05 -8.20 35.91
C SER A 483 20.66 -7.27 34.85
N LEU A 484 21.86 -7.59 34.33
CA LEU A 484 22.57 -6.77 33.34
C LEU A 484 22.34 -7.22 31.89
N VAL A 485 21.93 -8.47 31.67
CA VAL A 485 21.71 -9.01 30.31
C VAL A 485 20.37 -8.56 29.76
N GLU A 486 20.33 -8.20 28.47
CA GLU A 486 19.12 -7.77 27.79
C GLU A 486 18.12 -8.93 27.62
N LEU A 487 16.81 -8.60 27.64
CA LEU A 487 15.72 -9.57 27.46
C LEU A 487 15.90 -10.47 26.23
N TRP A 488 16.27 -9.88 25.09
CA TRP A 488 16.41 -10.64 23.85
C TRP A 488 17.55 -11.67 23.93
N VAL A 489 18.71 -11.29 24.48
CA VAL A 489 19.89 -12.16 24.58
C VAL A 489 19.62 -13.33 25.52
N ALA A 490 19.12 -13.05 26.73
CA ALA A 490 18.77 -14.11 27.67
C ALA A 490 17.61 -14.97 27.14
N GLY A 491 16.59 -14.34 26.55
CA GLY A 491 15.40 -15.00 26.05
C GLY A 491 15.66 -16.02 24.94
N ILE A 492 16.55 -15.73 23.98
CA ILE A 492 16.95 -16.73 22.96
C ILE A 492 17.96 -17.76 23.48
N SER A 493 18.53 -17.55 24.66
CA SER A 493 19.41 -18.52 25.34
C SER A 493 18.63 -19.53 26.18
N GLU A 494 17.36 -19.23 26.51
CA GLU A 494 16.49 -20.16 27.23
C GLU A 494 16.14 -21.39 26.37
N THR A 495 16.07 -22.54 27.01
CA THR A 495 15.60 -23.78 26.40
C THR A 495 14.09 -23.68 26.12
N PRO A 496 13.62 -24.02 24.90
CA PRO A 496 12.20 -24.00 24.59
C PRO A 496 11.36 -24.84 25.54
N VAL A 497 10.20 -24.31 25.95
CA VAL A 497 9.20 -25.07 26.70
C VAL A 497 8.63 -26.18 25.81
N GLN A 498 8.29 -27.33 26.39
CA GLN A 498 7.69 -28.44 25.64
C GLN A 498 6.46 -27.98 24.85
N GLY A 499 6.47 -28.22 23.52
CA GLY A 499 5.38 -27.82 22.63
C GLY A 499 5.45 -26.38 22.11
N ALA A 500 6.42 -25.59 22.56
CA ALA A 500 6.72 -24.24 22.07
C ALA A 500 8.08 -24.21 21.36
N VAL A 501 8.41 -23.10 20.72
CA VAL A 501 9.75 -22.85 20.14
C VAL A 501 10.58 -21.85 20.93
N VAL A 502 10.05 -21.33 22.04
CA VAL A 502 10.71 -20.30 22.88
C VAL A 502 10.71 -20.72 24.35
N GLY A 503 11.67 -20.18 25.11
CA GLY A 503 11.75 -20.37 26.56
C GLY A 503 10.65 -19.63 27.34
N PRO A 504 10.54 -19.88 28.66
CA PRO A 504 9.45 -19.40 29.49
C PRO A 504 9.31 -17.87 29.53
N THR A 505 10.41 -17.12 29.50
CA THR A 505 10.35 -15.66 29.60
C THR A 505 9.84 -15.03 28.31
N LEU A 506 10.38 -15.44 27.15
CA LEU A 506 9.85 -14.97 25.86
C LEU A 506 8.41 -15.45 25.64
N ARG A 507 8.07 -16.68 26.07
CA ARG A 507 6.70 -17.21 26.01
C ARG A 507 5.73 -16.28 26.74
N CYS A 508 6.06 -15.88 27.96
CA CYS A 508 5.25 -14.98 28.78
C CYS A 508 5.14 -13.58 28.17
N VAL A 509 6.26 -12.94 27.82
CA VAL A 509 6.25 -11.57 27.29
C VAL A 509 5.51 -11.48 25.96
N VAL A 510 5.81 -12.38 25.02
CA VAL A 510 5.14 -12.42 23.71
C VAL A 510 3.67 -12.79 23.88
N GLY A 511 3.35 -13.79 24.71
CA GLY A 511 1.98 -14.20 25.01
C GLY A 511 1.15 -13.06 25.59
N GLU A 512 1.69 -12.29 26.53
CA GLU A 512 0.97 -11.16 27.13
C GLU A 512 0.66 -10.06 26.11
N GLN A 513 1.57 -9.76 25.17
CA GLN A 513 1.26 -8.78 24.12
C GLN A 513 0.11 -9.25 23.22
N PHE A 514 0.13 -10.51 22.79
CA PHE A 514 -0.95 -11.05 21.97
C PHE A 514 -2.25 -11.15 22.75
N ARG A 515 -2.22 -11.51 24.03
CA ARG A 515 -3.41 -11.47 24.88
C ARG A 515 -4.01 -10.07 24.97
N ARG A 516 -3.19 -9.03 25.21
CA ARG A 516 -3.64 -7.63 25.24
C ARG A 516 -4.16 -7.15 23.90
N GLY A 517 -3.46 -7.47 22.82
CA GLY A 517 -3.86 -7.13 21.46
C GLY A 517 -5.20 -7.77 21.07
N ARG A 518 -5.47 -9.00 21.52
CA ARG A 518 -6.76 -9.67 21.34
C ARG A 518 -7.86 -9.07 22.22
N ASP A 519 -7.64 -9.05 23.52
CA ASP A 519 -8.67 -8.70 24.49
C ASP A 519 -9.04 -7.20 24.40
N GLY A 520 -8.07 -6.34 24.05
CA GLY A 520 -8.26 -4.89 23.88
C GLY A 520 -8.67 -4.45 22.47
N ASP A 521 -8.79 -5.36 21.50
CA ASP A 521 -9.23 -5.04 20.13
C ASP A 521 -10.75 -5.20 19.98
N ARG A 522 -11.47 -4.08 19.91
CA ARG A 522 -12.92 -4.05 19.67
C ARG A 522 -13.30 -4.71 18.34
N PHE A 523 -12.39 -4.77 17.37
CA PHE A 523 -12.59 -5.38 16.05
C PHE A 523 -11.97 -6.77 15.93
N PHE A 524 -11.58 -7.42 17.04
CA PHE A 524 -11.09 -8.79 17.01
C PHE A 524 -12.11 -9.71 16.34
N TYR A 525 -11.67 -10.61 15.45
CA TYR A 525 -12.55 -11.33 14.53
C TYR A 525 -13.61 -12.21 15.21
N GLU A 526 -13.34 -12.72 16.42
CA GLU A 526 -14.33 -13.47 17.21
C GLU A 526 -15.24 -12.59 18.06
N HIS A 527 -15.02 -11.27 18.10
CA HIS A 527 -15.87 -10.37 18.87
C HIS A 527 -17.28 -10.30 18.26
N LYS A 528 -18.28 -10.41 19.13
CA LYS A 528 -19.69 -10.42 18.73
C LYS A 528 -20.05 -9.12 18.00
N GLY A 529 -20.69 -9.23 16.84
CA GLY A 529 -21.11 -8.09 16.03
C GLY A 529 -20.10 -7.63 14.99
N ILE A 530 -18.86 -8.16 15.00
CA ILE A 530 -17.89 -7.91 13.93
C ILE A 530 -18.24 -8.72 12.69
N PHE A 531 -18.44 -10.03 12.86
CA PHE A 531 -18.95 -10.92 11.83
C PHE A 531 -20.24 -11.59 12.32
N THR A 532 -21.13 -11.93 11.38
CA THR A 532 -22.25 -12.82 11.69
C THR A 532 -21.72 -14.23 12.04
N PRO A 533 -22.49 -15.07 12.75
CA PRO A 533 -22.06 -16.44 13.05
C PRO A 533 -21.65 -17.24 11.81
N PHE A 534 -22.40 -17.11 10.70
CA PHE A 534 -22.08 -17.77 9.42
C PHE A 534 -20.78 -17.24 8.80
N GLN A 535 -20.56 -15.91 8.84
CA GLN A 535 -19.31 -15.32 8.37
C GLN A 535 -18.11 -15.79 9.21
N LEU A 536 -18.28 -15.88 10.52
CA LEU A 536 -17.22 -16.34 11.43
C LEU A 536 -16.87 -17.82 11.19
N GLU A 537 -17.88 -18.69 10.99
CA GLU A 537 -17.66 -20.09 10.60
C GLU A 537 -16.84 -20.23 9.31
N GLU A 538 -17.08 -19.35 8.34
CA GLU A 538 -16.33 -19.32 7.09
C GLU A 538 -14.89 -18.82 7.31
N ILE A 539 -14.66 -17.78 8.12
CA ILE A 539 -13.31 -17.28 8.46
C ILE A 539 -12.49 -18.36 9.18
N LYS A 540 -13.11 -19.15 10.06
CA LYS A 540 -12.42 -20.24 10.79
C LYS A 540 -11.89 -21.35 9.89
N LYS A 541 -12.37 -21.46 8.64
CA LYS A 541 -11.83 -22.40 7.63
C LYS A 541 -10.57 -21.87 6.93
N ALA A 542 -10.29 -20.57 7.02
CA ALA A 542 -9.15 -19.97 6.34
C ALA A 542 -7.82 -20.53 6.89
N SER A 543 -6.84 -20.65 6.01
CA SER A 543 -5.48 -21.08 6.37
C SER A 543 -4.48 -20.43 5.45
N ILE A 544 -3.24 -20.26 5.91
CA ILE A 544 -2.17 -19.76 5.05
C ILE A 544 -1.97 -20.67 3.82
N SER A 545 -2.15 -21.99 4.00
CA SER A 545 -2.07 -22.97 2.91
C SER A 545 -3.13 -22.74 1.83
N ARG A 546 -4.37 -22.38 2.21
CA ARG A 546 -5.42 -22.02 1.26
C ARG A 546 -5.09 -20.75 0.50
N ILE A 547 -4.59 -19.72 1.20
CA ILE A 547 -4.16 -18.45 0.57
C ILE A 547 -3.08 -18.71 -0.47
N TYR A 548 -2.12 -19.60 -0.19
CA TYR A 548 -1.13 -20.05 -1.16
C TYR A 548 -1.79 -20.70 -2.38
N CYS A 549 -2.69 -21.67 -2.17
CA CYS A 549 -3.41 -22.33 -3.26
C CYS A 549 -4.25 -21.38 -4.12
N ASP A 550 -4.76 -20.29 -3.55
CA ASP A 550 -5.57 -19.30 -4.25
C ASP A 550 -4.77 -18.25 -5.02
N ASN A 551 -3.51 -18.00 -4.64
CA ASN A 551 -2.77 -16.81 -5.10
C ASN A 551 -1.35 -17.08 -5.63
N VAL A 552 -0.83 -18.31 -5.49
CA VAL A 552 0.48 -18.72 -6.05
C VAL A 552 0.24 -19.48 -7.35
N ASN A 553 0.69 -18.91 -8.46
CA ASN A 553 0.51 -19.53 -9.77
C ASN A 553 1.28 -20.86 -9.86
N GLY A 554 0.62 -21.90 -10.35
CA GLY A 554 1.23 -23.21 -10.59
C GLY A 554 1.39 -24.10 -9.36
N ILE A 555 0.99 -23.67 -8.15
CA ILE A 555 1.03 -24.55 -6.98
C ILE A 555 -0.01 -25.67 -7.11
N VAL A 556 0.42 -26.93 -6.88
CA VAL A 556 -0.46 -28.11 -6.97
C VAL A 556 -0.76 -28.69 -5.60
N SER A 557 0.23 -28.71 -4.72
CA SER A 557 0.12 -29.29 -3.37
C SER A 557 0.87 -28.46 -2.34
N ILE A 558 0.39 -28.49 -1.09
CA ILE A 558 0.97 -27.77 0.04
C ILE A 558 0.63 -28.48 1.36
N GLN A 559 1.43 -28.28 2.40
CA GLN A 559 1.12 -28.76 3.75
C GLN A 559 -0.23 -28.25 4.25
N ARG A 560 -0.94 -29.03 5.08
CA ARG A 560 -2.18 -28.57 5.71
C ARG A 560 -1.97 -27.34 6.60
N ASN A 561 -0.85 -27.29 7.30
CA ASN A 561 -0.39 -26.11 8.02
C ASN A 561 1.00 -25.72 7.48
N ALA A 562 1.08 -24.62 6.73
CA ALA A 562 2.33 -24.20 6.08
C ALA A 562 3.41 -23.70 7.07
N PHE A 563 3.08 -23.49 8.35
CA PHE A 563 4.08 -23.21 9.38
C PHE A 563 4.79 -24.47 9.88
N ARG A 564 4.30 -25.67 9.52
CA ARG A 564 4.96 -26.94 9.85
C ARG A 564 5.74 -27.47 8.65
N SER A 565 6.91 -28.04 8.95
CA SER A 565 7.77 -28.66 7.96
C SER A 565 7.01 -29.75 7.18
N SER A 566 7.22 -29.79 5.86
CA SER A 566 6.74 -30.89 5.02
C SER A 566 7.53 -32.19 5.22
N VAL A 567 8.66 -32.16 5.94
CA VAL A 567 9.46 -33.37 6.16
C VAL A 567 8.60 -34.37 6.93
N ASN A 568 8.39 -35.54 6.31
CA ASN A 568 7.54 -36.63 6.80
C ASN A 568 6.02 -36.33 6.83
N GLN A 569 5.55 -35.29 6.13
CA GLN A 569 4.12 -35.02 5.96
C GLN A 569 3.73 -34.98 4.48
N ARG A 570 2.64 -35.68 4.14
CA ARG A 570 2.03 -35.58 2.80
C ARG A 570 1.58 -34.14 2.56
N ARG A 571 1.95 -33.58 1.40
CA ARG A 571 1.34 -32.36 0.85
C ARG A 571 0.04 -32.75 0.12
N PRO A 572 -1.15 -32.53 0.69
CA PRO A 572 -2.40 -32.68 -0.05
C PRO A 572 -2.45 -31.72 -1.24
N THR A 573 -3.24 -32.09 -2.24
CA THR A 573 -3.53 -31.21 -3.39
C THR A 573 -4.33 -30.00 -2.95
N CYS A 574 -4.25 -28.90 -3.71
CA CYS A 574 -4.97 -27.67 -3.38
C CYS A 574 -6.50 -27.82 -3.32
N SER A 575 -7.09 -28.84 -3.94
CA SER A 575 -8.54 -29.15 -3.81
C SER A 575 -8.90 -29.78 -2.46
N GLU A 576 -7.93 -30.42 -1.78
CA GLU A 576 -8.10 -31.02 -0.46
C GLU A 576 -7.85 -30.02 0.69
N ILE A 577 -7.43 -28.80 0.39
CA ILE A 577 -7.26 -27.70 1.36
C ILE A 577 -8.57 -26.91 1.44
N PRO A 578 -9.26 -26.92 2.61
CA PRO A 578 -10.52 -26.21 2.79
C PRO A 578 -10.40 -24.71 2.47
N GLY A 579 -11.42 -24.19 1.80
CA GLY A 579 -11.59 -22.77 1.49
C GLY A 579 -12.74 -22.14 2.25
N MET A 580 -12.64 -20.83 2.42
CA MET A 580 -13.73 -19.99 2.90
C MET A 580 -14.73 -19.74 1.76
N SER A 581 -16.03 -19.81 2.06
CA SER A 581 -17.09 -19.38 1.15
C SER A 581 -17.51 -17.95 1.42
N LEU A 582 -17.49 -17.09 0.39
CA LEU A 582 -17.96 -15.70 0.50
C LEU A 582 -19.49 -15.57 0.43
N CYS A 583 -20.24 -16.66 0.26
CA CYS A 583 -21.71 -16.63 0.23
C CYS A 583 -22.32 -16.03 1.51
N ALA A 584 -21.64 -16.15 2.65
CA ALA A 584 -22.08 -15.55 3.91
C ALA A 584 -22.05 -14.01 3.92
N TRP A 585 -21.43 -13.37 2.93
CA TRP A 585 -21.42 -11.91 2.70
C TRP A 585 -22.40 -11.46 1.63
N LYS A 586 -23.19 -12.37 1.04
CA LYS A 586 -24.17 -12.00 0.03
C LYS A 586 -25.36 -11.31 0.68
N GLU A 587 -25.62 -10.07 0.29
CA GLU A 587 -26.83 -9.35 0.68
C GLU A 587 -28.00 -9.73 -0.24
N ARG A 588 -29.17 -9.94 0.36
CA ARG A 588 -30.41 -10.14 -0.40
C ARG A 588 -31.05 -8.77 -0.58
N PHE A 589 -31.45 -8.45 -1.82
CA PHE A 589 -32.31 -7.30 -2.09
C PHE A 589 -33.53 -7.36 -1.18
N ARG A 590 -33.68 -6.38 -0.28
CA ARG A 590 -35.02 -6.01 0.20
C ARG A 590 -35.66 -5.27 -0.96
N ARG A 591 -36.63 -5.91 -1.61
CA ARG A 591 -37.52 -5.24 -2.56
C ARG A 591 -38.35 -4.19 -1.84
#